data_AF-B8BXJ6-F1
#
_entry.id   AF-B8BXJ6-F1
#
_cell.length_a   1.000
_cell.length_b   1.000
_cell.length_c   1.000
_cell.angle_alpha   90.00
_cell.angle_beta   90.00
_cell.angle_gamma   90.00
#
_symmetry.space_group_name_H-M   'P 1'
#
loop_
_entity.id
_entity.type
_entity.pdbx_description
1 polymer ?
#
loop_
_entity_poly.entity_id
_entity_poly.type
_entity_poly.pdbx_seq_one_letter_code
_entity_poly.pdbx_strand_id
1 'polypeptide(L)'
;MSVDDIEDASLVAVFEMVMPLLLSSVQTVDIGDDLLGRDIGRTTTSSADLQNILSKNGDEPNLEVAFYLCNVVSSKCPNEPTVDEYRGATLRKMKRTDLAYQSYQNAMAKSKRQYLDCKEGTDQNVSECIVLMNKFINASILVAASGREAGIDFDEQLAYLVEAESLILCIKLSSDVDELIREAFRDQLVDLYNNMGIVEKKRGRTVEARQFFRRAVELNPKDGHALVQLASTEDNSNEDDILSNVKELDPGYVSALFDGYSSRFETELVDVLQYKGHILVYEAIQLQVKVASSLRRIVDLGCGTGLLGELVANEMPWVEVYGVDLSQRMADISRERKTVNGTSIYKTVYNGDAGAYLSTFDKQSVDCIGASDVFIYIGEISTVLEESFKCLVNGGILAFTVENLDTLGGTSRQPQS
;
A
#
# COMPACT_ATOMS: atom_id res chain seq x y z
N MET A 1 -11.52 -31.74 12.75
CA MET A 1 -11.32 -32.45 11.47
C MET A 1 -9.83 -32.47 11.21
N SER A 2 -9.27 -33.58 10.74
CA SER A 2 -7.87 -33.54 10.25
C SER A 2 -7.84 -32.69 8.98
N VAL A 3 -6.78 -31.92 8.77
CA VAL A 3 -6.55 -31.20 7.50
C VAL A 3 -6.43 -32.21 6.35
N ASP A 4 -6.01 -33.44 6.65
CA ASP A 4 -5.89 -34.53 5.68
C ASP A 4 -7.22 -34.90 5.02
N ASP A 5 -8.36 -34.68 5.70
CA ASP A 5 -9.69 -35.08 5.24
C ASP A 5 -10.38 -34.04 4.33
N ILE A 6 -9.75 -32.88 4.09
CA ILE A 6 -10.29 -31.77 3.31
C ILE A 6 -9.75 -31.83 1.87
N GLU A 7 -10.59 -31.63 0.85
CA GLU A 7 -10.10 -31.54 -0.54
C GLU A 7 -9.15 -30.34 -0.73
N ASP A 8 -8.08 -30.51 -1.51
CA ASP A 8 -7.04 -29.48 -1.69
C ASP A 8 -7.61 -28.13 -2.13
N ALA A 9 -8.53 -28.13 -3.10
CA ALA A 9 -9.19 -26.90 -3.57
C ALA A 9 -10.02 -26.21 -2.47
N SER A 10 -10.68 -26.99 -1.61
CA SER A 10 -11.43 -26.46 -0.47
C SER A 10 -10.49 -25.89 0.60
N LEU A 11 -9.34 -26.53 0.79
CA LEU A 11 -8.32 -26.05 1.74
C LEU A 11 -7.71 -24.72 1.28
N VAL A 12 -7.34 -24.61 0.00
CA VAL A 12 -6.81 -23.36 -0.57
C VAL A 12 -7.85 -22.24 -0.50
N ALA A 13 -9.11 -22.50 -0.83
CA ALA A 13 -10.16 -21.49 -0.74
C ALA A 13 -10.39 -20.96 0.69
N VAL A 14 -10.38 -21.85 1.70
CA VAL A 14 -10.47 -21.44 3.10
C VAL A 14 -9.23 -20.64 3.52
N PHE A 15 -8.04 -21.06 3.07
CA PHE A 15 -6.80 -20.36 3.33
C PHE A 15 -6.81 -18.93 2.75
N GLU A 16 -7.20 -18.75 1.48
CA GLU A 16 -7.31 -17.44 0.83
C GLU A 16 -8.34 -16.51 1.51
N MET A 17 -9.36 -17.06 2.15
CA MET A 17 -10.34 -16.29 2.93
C MET A 17 -9.83 -15.88 4.30
N VAL A 18 -9.04 -16.72 4.97
CA VAL A 18 -8.57 -16.49 6.35
C VAL A 18 -7.32 -15.63 6.41
N MET A 19 -6.37 -15.82 5.48
CA MET A 19 -5.09 -15.12 5.52
C MET A 19 -5.19 -13.60 5.51
N PRO A 20 -6.03 -12.95 4.67
CA PRO A 20 -6.20 -11.50 4.71
C PRO A 20 -6.65 -10.98 6.07
N LEU A 21 -7.56 -11.70 6.75
CA LEU A 21 -8.07 -11.32 8.08
C LEU A 21 -6.99 -11.39 9.15
N LEU A 22 -6.12 -12.39 9.08
CA LEU A 22 -4.99 -12.51 9.99
C LEU A 22 -3.99 -11.38 9.77
N LEU A 23 -3.68 -11.06 8.52
CA LEU A 23 -2.69 -10.04 8.17
C LEU A 23 -3.17 -8.59 8.36
N SER A 24 -4.48 -8.33 8.30
CA SER A 24 -5.06 -7.01 8.55
C SER A 24 -5.19 -6.66 10.04
N SER A 25 -5.23 -7.68 10.91
CA SER A 25 -5.38 -7.50 12.36
C SER A 25 -4.11 -7.09 13.11
N VAL A 26 -3.01 -6.92 12.38
CA VAL A 26 -1.66 -6.67 12.88
C VAL A 26 -1.35 -5.18 12.77
N GLN A 27 -1.15 -4.52 13.91
CA GLN A 27 -0.70 -3.13 13.96
C GLN A 27 0.83 -3.15 14.04
N THR A 28 1.51 -2.53 13.07
CA THR A 28 2.98 -2.43 13.11
C THR A 28 3.42 -1.55 14.28
N VAL A 29 3.72 -2.18 15.43
CA VAL A 29 4.36 -1.52 16.57
C VAL A 29 5.88 -1.69 16.44
N ASP A 30 6.59 -0.58 16.23
CA ASP A 30 8.05 -0.55 16.25
C ASP A 30 8.53 -0.63 17.71
N ILE A 31 8.96 -1.81 18.16
CA ILE A 31 9.86 -1.91 19.32
C ILE A 31 11.26 -1.60 18.79
N GLY A 32 11.80 -0.46 19.21
CA GLY A 32 13.08 0.07 18.76
C GLY A 32 14.25 -0.92 18.90
N ASP A 33 15.23 -0.72 18.03
CA ASP A 33 16.53 -1.40 18.00
C ASP A 33 17.19 -1.45 19.38
N ASP A 34 16.98 -2.54 20.12
CA ASP A 34 17.90 -3.01 21.14
C ASP A 34 17.62 -4.50 21.36
N LEU A 35 18.41 -5.36 20.69
CA LEU A 35 18.88 -6.68 21.14
C LEU A 35 19.49 -7.45 19.94
N LEU A 36 20.61 -6.94 19.43
CA LEU A 36 21.52 -7.75 18.63
C LEU A 36 22.23 -8.76 19.53
N GLY A 37 21.97 -10.04 19.28
CA GLY A 37 22.86 -11.12 19.65
C GLY A 37 22.19 -12.29 20.34
N ARG A 38 21.94 -13.36 19.57
CA ARG A 38 22.48 -14.70 19.85
C ARG A 38 22.15 -15.71 18.75
N ASP A 39 23.21 -16.42 18.39
CA ASP A 39 23.29 -17.63 17.59
C ASP A 39 22.24 -18.68 17.99
N ILE A 40 21.51 -19.24 17.03
CA ILE A 40 20.75 -20.49 17.23
C ILE A 40 20.99 -21.41 16.04
N GLY A 41 21.78 -22.45 16.30
CA GLY A 41 22.13 -23.51 15.37
C GLY A 41 20.95 -24.45 15.04
N ARG A 42 21.18 -25.21 13.97
CA ARG A 42 20.31 -26.26 13.43
C ARG A 42 19.90 -27.28 14.51
N THR A 43 18.60 -27.42 14.75
CA THR A 43 17.99 -28.65 15.27
C THR A 43 16.55 -28.80 14.80
N THR A 44 16.21 -30.02 14.39
CA THR A 44 14.86 -30.51 14.11
C THR A 44 14.00 -30.44 15.37
N THR A 45 12.89 -29.70 15.36
CA THR A 45 12.07 -29.45 16.55
C THR A 45 10.78 -30.26 16.58
N SER A 46 10.48 -30.81 17.76
CA SER A 46 9.23 -31.52 18.10
C SER A 46 8.18 -30.54 18.66
N SER A 47 6.92 -30.97 18.75
CA SER A 47 5.80 -30.10 19.21
C SER A 47 5.94 -29.53 20.62
N ALA A 48 6.79 -30.13 21.47
CA ALA A 48 7.04 -29.66 22.83
C ALA A 48 8.04 -28.48 22.90
N ASP A 49 8.95 -28.36 21.93
CA ASP A 49 9.92 -27.26 21.87
C ASP A 49 9.26 -25.95 21.42
N LEU A 50 8.19 -26.05 20.62
CA LEU A 50 7.36 -24.93 20.18
C LEU A 50 6.69 -24.19 21.36
N GLN A 51 6.15 -24.91 22.35
CA GLN A 51 5.52 -24.26 23.51
C GLN A 51 6.49 -23.41 24.35
N ASN A 52 7.77 -23.76 24.36
CA ASN A 52 8.79 -22.96 25.05
C ASN A 52 9.23 -21.74 24.23
N ILE A 53 9.13 -21.78 22.89
CA ILE A 53 9.37 -20.63 22.01
C ILE A 53 8.20 -19.64 22.08
N LEU A 54 6.97 -20.14 22.12
CA LEU A 54 5.70 -19.37 22.19
C LEU A 54 5.54 -18.50 23.46
N SER A 55 6.39 -18.66 24.47
CA SER A 55 6.28 -17.93 25.75
C SER A 55 7.28 -16.80 25.92
N LYS A 56 8.20 -16.58 24.96
CA LYS A 56 9.38 -15.74 25.21
C LYS A 56 9.53 -14.46 24.37
N ASN A 57 8.79 -14.28 23.29
CA ASN A 57 8.78 -13.01 22.55
C ASN A 57 7.34 -12.54 22.43
N GLY A 58 6.98 -11.48 23.15
CA GLY A 58 5.75 -10.78 22.85
C GLY A 58 5.93 -10.08 21.53
N ASP A 59 5.29 -10.58 20.46
CA ASP A 59 4.86 -9.85 19.28
C ASP A 59 3.88 -10.74 18.47
N GLU A 60 2.61 -10.35 18.49
CA GLU A 60 1.48 -10.70 17.60
C GLU A 60 1.16 -12.19 17.31
N PRO A 61 0.24 -12.82 18.08
CA PRO A 61 -0.19 -14.21 17.86
C PRO A 61 -0.78 -14.47 16.46
N ASN A 62 -1.29 -13.44 15.77
CA ASN A 62 -1.89 -13.60 14.45
C ASN A 62 -0.85 -13.84 13.35
N LEU A 63 0.36 -13.27 13.45
CA LEU A 63 1.44 -13.53 12.49
C LEU A 63 2.00 -14.96 12.65
N GLU A 64 2.10 -15.45 13.88
CA GLU A 64 2.52 -16.83 14.13
C GLU A 64 1.49 -17.84 13.60
N VAL A 65 0.19 -17.57 13.81
CA VAL A 65 -0.90 -18.38 13.24
C VAL A 65 -0.89 -18.34 11.72
N ALA A 66 -0.71 -17.16 11.11
CA ALA A 66 -0.59 -17.00 9.67
C ALA A 66 0.58 -17.81 9.10
N PHE A 67 1.76 -17.72 9.72
CA PHE A 67 2.95 -18.47 9.30
C PHE A 67 2.75 -19.98 9.47
N TYR A 68 2.13 -20.41 10.57
CA TYR A 68 1.78 -21.81 10.79
C TYR A 68 0.82 -22.34 9.72
N LEU A 69 -0.24 -21.60 9.39
CA LEU A 69 -1.18 -21.96 8.33
C LEU A 69 -0.49 -22.09 6.98
N CYS A 70 0.42 -21.17 6.64
CA CYS A 70 1.21 -21.26 5.41
C CYS A 70 1.99 -22.59 5.34
N ASN A 71 2.60 -23.03 6.44
CA ASN A 71 3.35 -24.29 6.48
C ASN A 71 2.44 -25.52 6.35
N VAL A 72 1.28 -25.51 7.02
CA VAL A 72 0.29 -26.59 6.94
C VAL A 72 -0.22 -26.73 5.50
N VAL A 73 -0.67 -25.63 4.89
CA VAL A 73 -1.22 -25.66 3.53
C VAL A 73 -0.13 -25.97 2.51
N SER A 74 1.09 -25.44 2.68
CA SER A 74 2.23 -25.75 1.79
C SER A 74 2.60 -27.24 1.80
N SER A 75 2.45 -27.93 2.94
CA SER A 75 2.72 -29.37 3.03
C SER A 75 1.75 -30.22 2.19
N LYS A 76 0.50 -29.77 2.06
CA LYS A 76 -0.57 -30.47 1.33
C LYS A 76 -0.71 -30.01 -0.11
N CYS A 77 -0.54 -28.72 -0.36
CA CYS A 77 -0.65 -28.06 -1.66
C CYS A 77 0.71 -27.44 -2.06
N PRO A 78 1.77 -28.24 -2.27
CA PRO A 78 3.13 -27.73 -2.46
C PRO A 78 3.32 -26.93 -3.75
N ASN A 79 2.41 -27.04 -4.71
CA ASN A 79 2.48 -26.33 -5.99
C ASN A 79 1.61 -25.07 -6.05
N GLU A 80 0.93 -24.70 -4.96
CA GLU A 80 0.05 -23.52 -4.94
C GLU A 80 0.86 -22.23 -4.70
N PRO A 81 0.94 -21.31 -5.68
CA PRO A 81 1.74 -20.08 -5.54
C PRO A 81 1.18 -19.15 -4.46
N THR A 82 -0.15 -19.09 -4.30
CA THR A 82 -0.81 -18.21 -3.33
C THR A 82 -0.31 -18.46 -1.90
N VAL A 83 0.05 -19.70 -1.57
CA VAL A 83 0.60 -20.05 -0.24
C VAL A 83 1.95 -19.38 -0.01
N ASP A 84 2.79 -19.33 -1.03
CA ASP A 84 4.08 -18.65 -0.98
C ASP A 84 3.95 -17.13 -0.93
N GLU A 85 2.96 -16.57 -1.65
CA GLU A 85 2.67 -15.13 -1.60
C GLU A 85 2.27 -14.69 -0.19
N TYR A 86 1.33 -15.40 0.43
CA TYR A 86 0.90 -15.13 1.80
C TYR A 86 1.99 -15.39 2.83
N ARG A 87 2.83 -16.41 2.61
CA ARG A 87 4.02 -16.65 3.44
C ARG A 87 5.01 -15.49 3.34
N GLY A 88 5.26 -15.00 2.13
CA GLY A 88 6.07 -13.82 1.88
C GLY A 88 5.55 -12.59 2.62
N ALA A 89 4.25 -12.32 2.51
CA ALA A 89 3.60 -11.20 3.19
C ALA A 89 3.70 -11.30 4.72
N THR A 90 3.46 -12.50 5.25
CA THR A 90 3.59 -12.79 6.70
C THR A 90 5.01 -12.53 7.17
N LEU A 91 6.01 -13.08 6.49
CA LEU A 91 7.43 -12.93 6.85
C LEU A 91 7.90 -11.49 6.73
N ARG A 92 7.38 -10.74 5.75
CA ARG A 92 7.66 -9.31 5.58
C ARG A 92 7.15 -8.51 6.78
N LYS A 93 5.91 -8.75 7.24
CA LYS A 93 5.35 -8.15 8.47
C LYS A 93 6.14 -8.55 9.73
N MET A 94 6.68 -9.78 9.76
CA MET A 94 7.59 -10.23 10.83
C MET A 94 9.03 -9.68 10.70
N LYS A 95 9.30 -8.75 9.77
CA LYS A 95 10.63 -8.18 9.49
C LYS A 95 11.69 -9.24 9.17
N ARG A 96 11.29 -10.33 8.50
CA ARG A 96 12.16 -11.41 7.99
C ARG A 96 12.33 -11.26 6.48
N THR A 97 12.96 -10.17 6.06
CA THR A 97 13.03 -9.73 4.65
C THR A 97 13.65 -10.78 3.71
N ASP A 98 14.75 -11.44 4.10
CA ASP A 98 15.39 -12.50 3.30
C ASP A 98 14.46 -13.69 3.04
N LEU A 99 13.71 -14.12 4.06
CA LEU A 99 12.77 -15.24 3.96
C LEU A 99 11.51 -14.84 3.19
N ALA A 100 11.09 -13.58 3.31
CA ALA A 100 9.99 -13.02 2.53
C ALA A 100 10.35 -13.03 1.04
N TYR A 101 11.55 -12.55 0.68
CA TYR A 101 12.09 -12.59 -0.68
C TYR A 101 12.10 -14.01 -1.25
N GLN A 102 12.64 -14.99 -0.51
CA GLN A 102 12.64 -16.40 -0.93
C GLN A 102 11.23 -16.95 -1.16
N SER A 103 10.26 -16.55 -0.32
CA SER A 103 8.87 -16.97 -0.48
C SER A 103 8.27 -16.37 -1.75
N TYR A 104 8.44 -15.08 -2.02
CA TYR A 104 7.95 -14.47 -3.26
C TYR A 104 8.65 -15.02 -4.51
N GLN A 105 9.93 -15.36 -4.43
CA GLN A 105 10.65 -16.02 -5.51
C GLN A 105 10.04 -17.41 -5.83
N ASN A 106 9.65 -18.17 -4.80
CA ASN A 106 8.95 -19.44 -4.98
C ASN A 106 7.56 -19.25 -5.59
N ALA A 107 6.79 -18.25 -5.15
CA ALA A 107 5.51 -17.90 -5.73
C ALA A 107 5.64 -17.58 -7.23
N MET A 108 6.58 -16.71 -7.58
CA MET A 108 6.85 -16.32 -8.97
C MET A 108 7.21 -17.55 -9.83
N ALA A 109 8.11 -18.41 -9.36
CA ALA A 109 8.52 -19.61 -10.09
C ALA A 109 7.36 -20.58 -10.32
N LYS A 110 6.48 -20.77 -9.32
CA LYS A 110 5.30 -21.65 -9.43
C LYS A 110 4.25 -21.06 -10.36
N SER A 111 3.91 -19.78 -10.22
CA SER A 111 2.95 -19.08 -11.10
C SER A 111 3.42 -19.09 -12.55
N LYS A 112 4.72 -18.86 -12.80
CA LYS A 112 5.31 -18.96 -14.13
C LYS A 112 5.13 -20.33 -14.74
N ARG A 113 5.44 -21.38 -13.97
CA ARG A 113 5.29 -22.76 -14.42
C ARG A 113 3.85 -23.08 -14.79
N GLN A 114 2.90 -22.72 -13.92
CA GLN A 114 1.48 -22.92 -14.20
C GLN A 114 1.04 -22.21 -15.49
N TYR A 115 1.47 -20.97 -15.71
CA TYR A 115 1.19 -20.24 -16.95
C TYR A 115 1.77 -20.95 -18.19
N LEU A 116 3.04 -21.39 -18.13
CA LEU A 116 3.68 -22.08 -19.25
C LEU A 116 3.00 -23.42 -19.55
N ASP A 117 2.64 -24.19 -18.53
CA ASP A 117 1.91 -25.45 -18.67
C ASP A 117 0.53 -25.21 -19.32
N CYS A 118 -0.18 -24.14 -18.93
CA CYS A 118 -1.45 -23.72 -19.57
C CYS A 118 -1.25 -23.36 -21.06
N LYS A 119 -0.18 -22.62 -21.36
CA LYS A 119 0.14 -22.16 -22.72
C LYS A 119 0.49 -23.31 -23.66
N GLU A 120 1.14 -24.36 -23.17
CA GLU A 120 1.56 -25.53 -23.96
C GLU A 120 0.48 -26.62 -24.07
N GLY A 121 -0.62 -26.52 -23.31
CA GLY A 121 -1.72 -27.48 -23.31
C GLY A 121 -2.49 -27.57 -24.63
N THR A 122 -3.07 -28.74 -24.91
CA THR A 122 -3.83 -29.01 -26.16
C THR A 122 -5.23 -28.39 -26.18
N ASP A 123 -5.82 -28.12 -25.02
CA ASP A 123 -7.09 -27.39 -24.84
C ASP A 123 -6.80 -26.03 -24.20
N GLN A 124 -6.25 -25.09 -24.98
CA GLN A 124 -5.90 -23.75 -24.50
C GLN A 124 -7.16 -22.99 -24.04
N ASN A 125 -7.43 -23.01 -22.74
CA ASN A 125 -8.40 -22.13 -22.13
C ASN A 125 -7.77 -20.74 -21.96
N VAL A 126 -8.02 -19.86 -22.93
CA VAL A 126 -7.47 -18.49 -22.96
C VAL A 126 -7.77 -17.73 -21.65
N SER A 127 -8.97 -17.90 -21.10
CA SER A 127 -9.36 -17.25 -19.84
C SER A 127 -8.48 -17.70 -18.67
N GLU A 128 -8.21 -19.00 -18.58
CA GLU A 128 -7.36 -19.58 -17.54
C GLU A 128 -5.91 -19.11 -17.68
N CYS A 129 -5.36 -19.11 -18.90
CA CYS A 129 -4.00 -18.63 -19.11
C CYS A 129 -3.85 -17.13 -18.79
N ILE A 130 -4.89 -16.31 -18.99
CA ILE A 130 -4.91 -14.90 -18.56
C ILE A 130 -4.83 -14.81 -17.02
N VAL A 131 -5.63 -15.59 -16.30
CA VAL A 131 -5.60 -15.62 -14.83
C VAL A 131 -4.23 -16.04 -14.31
N LEU A 132 -3.64 -17.09 -14.89
CA LEU A 132 -2.31 -17.58 -14.50
C LEU A 132 -1.20 -16.58 -14.84
N MET A 133 -1.32 -15.88 -15.97
CA MET A 133 -0.39 -14.80 -16.32
C MET A 133 -0.47 -13.66 -15.29
N ASN A 134 -1.68 -13.26 -14.88
CA ASN A 134 -1.85 -12.23 -13.85
C ASN A 134 -1.19 -12.63 -12.52
N LYS A 135 -1.35 -13.89 -12.09
CA LYS A 135 -0.64 -14.41 -10.91
C LYS A 135 0.88 -14.29 -11.05
N PHE A 136 1.43 -14.64 -12.22
CA PHE A 136 2.86 -14.54 -12.48
C PHE A 136 3.37 -13.09 -12.47
N ILE A 137 2.64 -12.15 -13.08
CA ILE A 137 3.03 -10.73 -13.09
C ILE A 137 3.04 -10.18 -11.67
N ASN A 138 1.98 -10.43 -10.90
CA ASN A 138 1.88 -9.98 -9.51
C ASN A 138 3.02 -10.53 -8.65
N ALA A 139 3.32 -11.82 -8.77
CA ALA A 139 4.44 -12.44 -8.05
C ALA A 139 5.80 -11.87 -8.47
N SER A 140 5.97 -11.51 -9.75
CA SER A 140 7.19 -10.84 -10.28
C SER A 140 7.39 -9.45 -9.67
N ILE A 141 6.31 -8.69 -9.50
CA ILE A 141 6.33 -7.38 -8.82
C ILE A 141 6.67 -7.56 -7.33
N LEU A 142 6.06 -8.52 -6.65
CA LEU A 142 6.28 -8.79 -5.23
C LEU A 142 7.71 -9.25 -4.93
N VAL A 143 8.30 -10.12 -5.76
CA VAL A 143 9.69 -10.55 -5.58
C VAL A 143 10.67 -9.41 -5.84
N ALA A 144 10.43 -8.55 -6.83
CA ALA A 144 11.25 -7.36 -7.07
C ALA A 144 11.14 -6.37 -5.91
N ALA A 145 9.93 -6.15 -5.37
CA ALA A 145 9.69 -5.26 -4.25
C ALA A 145 10.34 -5.76 -2.95
N SER A 146 10.18 -7.03 -2.61
CA SER A 146 10.82 -7.65 -1.44
C SER A 146 12.33 -7.77 -1.59
N GLY A 147 12.84 -7.95 -2.82
CA GLY A 147 14.27 -7.95 -3.11
C GLY A 147 14.94 -6.63 -2.70
N ARG A 148 14.25 -5.49 -2.87
CA ARG A 148 14.76 -4.18 -2.38
C ARG A 148 14.98 -4.18 -0.87
N GLU A 149 14.06 -4.74 -0.11
CA GLU A 149 14.12 -4.79 1.35
C GLU A 149 15.15 -5.80 1.86
N ALA A 150 15.35 -6.88 1.11
CA ALA A 150 16.38 -7.89 1.38
C ALA A 150 17.78 -7.48 0.87
N GLY A 151 17.93 -6.29 0.29
CA GLY A 151 19.23 -5.81 -0.22
C GLY A 151 19.73 -6.58 -1.45
N ILE A 152 18.83 -7.20 -2.21
CA ILE A 152 19.13 -7.87 -3.47
C ILE A 152 19.55 -6.84 -4.51
N ASP A 153 20.47 -7.23 -5.39
CA ASP A 153 20.98 -6.34 -6.44
C ASP A 153 19.86 -5.86 -7.37
N PHE A 154 19.95 -4.61 -7.81
CA PHE A 154 18.89 -4.05 -8.63
C PHE A 154 18.77 -4.76 -9.98
N ASP A 155 19.85 -5.32 -10.57
CA ASP A 155 19.80 -6.07 -11.84
C ASP A 155 19.00 -7.35 -11.71
N GLU A 156 19.10 -8.02 -10.57
CA GLU A 156 18.27 -9.19 -10.28
C GLU A 156 16.80 -8.80 -10.10
N GLN A 157 16.51 -7.70 -9.39
CA GLN A 157 15.14 -7.20 -9.26
C GLN A 157 14.51 -6.83 -10.61
N LEU A 158 15.26 -6.13 -11.47
CA LEU A 158 14.78 -5.71 -12.79
C LEU A 158 14.59 -6.92 -13.72
N ALA A 159 15.42 -7.95 -13.60
CA ALA A 159 15.30 -9.16 -14.42
C ALA A 159 13.94 -9.86 -14.22
N TYR A 160 13.40 -9.89 -13.00
CA TYR A 160 12.05 -10.42 -12.74
C TYR A 160 10.97 -9.64 -13.49
N LEU A 161 11.07 -8.30 -13.49
CA LEU A 161 10.09 -7.43 -14.14
C LEU A 161 10.18 -7.52 -15.68
N VAL A 162 11.40 -7.52 -16.22
CA VAL A 162 11.65 -7.65 -17.66
C VAL A 162 11.17 -9.01 -18.17
N GLU A 163 11.34 -10.08 -17.39
CA GLU A 163 10.83 -11.40 -17.76
C GLU A 163 9.30 -11.42 -17.86
N ALA A 164 8.61 -10.79 -16.90
CA ALA A 164 7.16 -10.63 -16.95
C ALA A 164 6.71 -9.84 -18.18
N GLU A 165 7.35 -8.69 -18.46
CA GLU A 165 7.06 -7.89 -19.66
C GLU A 165 7.22 -8.72 -20.93
N SER A 166 8.35 -9.43 -21.05
CA SER A 166 8.66 -10.24 -22.23
C SER A 166 7.62 -11.33 -22.46
N LEU A 167 7.12 -11.97 -21.39
CA LEU A 167 6.12 -13.02 -21.52
C LEU A 167 4.75 -12.47 -21.91
N ILE A 168 4.35 -11.30 -21.41
CA ILE A 168 3.11 -10.60 -21.84
C ILE A 168 3.20 -10.24 -23.33
N LEU A 169 4.30 -9.62 -23.76
CA LEU A 169 4.50 -9.21 -25.15
C LEU A 169 4.61 -10.39 -26.12
N CYS A 170 4.96 -11.59 -25.63
CA CYS A 170 5.02 -12.82 -26.42
C CYS A 170 3.68 -13.56 -26.51
N ILE A 171 2.59 -13.07 -25.91
CA ILE A 171 1.25 -13.65 -26.10
C ILE A 171 0.82 -13.36 -27.55
N LYS A 172 1.00 -14.35 -28.43
CA LYS A 172 0.50 -14.31 -29.81
C LYS A 172 -0.95 -14.77 -29.83
N LEU A 173 -1.87 -13.83 -29.86
CA LEU A 173 -3.20 -14.04 -30.41
C LEU A 173 -3.20 -13.32 -31.79
N SER A 174 -4.03 -13.72 -32.76
CA SER A 174 -4.04 -13.25 -34.18
C SER A 174 -4.03 -11.72 -34.39
N SER A 175 -3.79 -11.22 -35.61
CA SER A 175 -3.52 -9.81 -36.00
C SER A 175 -4.37 -8.63 -35.44
N ASP A 176 -5.44 -8.84 -34.68
CA ASP A 176 -6.29 -7.82 -34.03
C ASP A 176 -5.99 -7.64 -32.51
N VAL A 177 -4.77 -7.98 -32.05
CA VAL A 177 -4.53 -8.44 -30.66
C VAL A 177 -3.74 -7.53 -29.75
N ASP A 178 -3.01 -6.54 -30.27
CA ASP A 178 -2.32 -5.57 -29.42
C ASP A 178 -3.32 -4.85 -28.52
N GLU A 179 -4.55 -4.57 -28.99
CA GLU A 179 -5.58 -3.87 -28.23
C GLU A 179 -6.21 -4.76 -27.15
N LEU A 180 -6.53 -6.02 -27.45
CA LEU A 180 -7.13 -6.98 -26.51
C LEU A 180 -6.16 -7.39 -25.38
N ILE A 181 -4.89 -7.60 -25.68
CA ILE A 181 -3.87 -7.89 -24.66
C ILE A 181 -3.57 -6.63 -23.85
N ARG A 182 -3.42 -5.47 -24.49
CA ARG A 182 -3.26 -4.20 -23.77
C ARG A 182 -4.44 -3.89 -22.89
N GLU A 183 -5.66 -4.29 -23.27
CA GLU A 183 -6.85 -4.09 -22.46
C GLU A 183 -6.91 -5.11 -21.31
N ALA A 184 -6.66 -6.39 -21.58
CA ALA A 184 -6.70 -7.45 -20.55
C ALA A 184 -5.60 -7.32 -19.48
N PHE A 185 -4.43 -6.78 -19.86
CA PHE A 185 -3.28 -6.62 -18.98
C PHE A 185 -2.88 -5.15 -18.76
N ARG A 186 -3.79 -4.20 -19.04
CA ARG A 186 -3.48 -2.76 -18.96
C ARG A 186 -2.90 -2.40 -17.61
N ASP A 187 -3.64 -2.74 -16.56
CA ASP A 187 -3.34 -2.36 -15.19
C ASP A 187 -2.05 -3.07 -14.72
N GLN A 188 -1.87 -4.33 -15.10
CA GLN A 188 -0.66 -5.09 -14.79
C GLN A 188 0.58 -4.53 -15.48
N LEU A 189 0.46 -4.08 -16.75
CA LEU A 189 1.55 -3.43 -17.46
C LEU A 189 1.89 -2.06 -16.87
N VAL A 190 0.88 -1.30 -16.43
CA VAL A 190 1.07 -0.03 -15.71
C VAL A 190 1.85 -0.28 -14.41
N ASP A 191 1.41 -1.24 -13.59
CA ASP A 191 2.08 -1.62 -12.34
C ASP A 191 3.52 -2.09 -12.59
N LEU A 192 3.74 -2.87 -13.65
CA LEU A 192 5.04 -3.39 -14.03
C LEU A 192 6.00 -2.26 -14.41
N TYR A 193 5.58 -1.35 -15.29
CA TYR A 193 6.40 -0.21 -15.69
C TYR A 193 6.66 0.75 -14.53
N ASN A 194 5.68 0.99 -13.66
CA ASN A 194 5.89 1.76 -12.44
C ASN A 194 7.01 1.14 -11.57
N ASN A 195 6.97 -0.18 -11.37
CA ASN A 195 8.00 -0.87 -10.58
C ASN A 195 9.38 -0.87 -11.27
N MET A 196 9.45 -1.01 -12.60
CA MET A 196 10.71 -0.89 -13.35
C MET A 196 11.30 0.52 -13.21
N GLY A 197 10.46 1.54 -13.31
CA GLY A 197 10.84 2.93 -13.10
C GLY A 197 11.37 3.18 -11.68
N ILE A 198 10.72 2.62 -10.65
CA ILE A 198 11.19 2.71 -9.26
C ILE A 198 12.58 2.09 -9.10
N VAL A 199 12.81 0.90 -9.68
CA VAL A 199 14.11 0.21 -9.63
C VAL A 199 15.19 1.08 -10.28
N GLU A 200 14.95 1.60 -11.49
CA GLU A 200 15.92 2.47 -12.17
C GLU A 200 16.17 3.80 -11.45
N LYS A 201 15.12 4.41 -10.88
CA LYS A 201 15.23 5.62 -10.06
C LYS A 201 16.12 5.37 -8.85
N LYS A 202 15.97 4.23 -8.17
CA LYS A 202 16.81 3.84 -7.02
C LYS A 202 18.26 3.55 -7.41
N ARG A 203 18.54 3.15 -8.65
CA ARG A 203 19.90 3.05 -9.21
C ARG A 203 20.52 4.41 -9.56
N GLY A 204 19.76 5.50 -9.48
CA GLY A 204 20.19 6.83 -9.94
C GLY A 204 20.10 7.01 -11.46
N ARG A 205 19.42 6.11 -12.17
CA ARG A 205 19.21 6.16 -13.62
C ARG A 205 17.90 6.87 -13.95
N THR A 206 17.86 8.17 -13.67
CA THR A 206 16.63 8.98 -13.79
C THR A 206 16.07 8.99 -15.21
N VAL A 207 16.92 8.98 -16.24
CA VAL A 207 16.49 8.98 -17.65
C VAL A 207 15.77 7.69 -18.00
N GLU A 208 16.32 6.55 -17.61
CA GLU A 208 15.72 5.22 -17.81
C GLU A 208 14.44 5.08 -16.98
N ALA A 209 14.44 5.53 -15.73
CA ALA A 209 13.25 5.54 -14.88
C ALA A 209 12.09 6.31 -15.53
N ARG A 210 12.39 7.49 -16.09
CA ARG A 210 11.43 8.34 -16.78
C ARG A 210 10.80 7.63 -17.99
N GLN A 211 11.57 6.85 -18.74
CA GLN A 211 11.03 6.10 -19.89
C GLN A 211 9.99 5.08 -19.44
N PHE A 212 10.21 4.40 -18.32
CA PHE A 212 9.25 3.45 -17.76
C PHE A 212 7.99 4.16 -17.25
N PHE A 213 8.13 5.23 -16.46
CA PHE A 213 6.96 5.99 -15.99
C PHE A 213 6.14 6.56 -17.16
N ARG A 214 6.80 7.02 -18.23
CA ARG A 214 6.10 7.47 -19.44
C ARG A 214 5.27 6.36 -20.07
N ARG A 215 5.82 5.15 -20.19
CA ARG A 215 5.08 3.99 -20.72
C ARG A 215 3.85 3.65 -19.85
N ALA A 216 3.97 3.77 -18.53
CA ALA A 216 2.84 3.59 -17.61
C ALA A 216 1.75 4.65 -17.86
N VAL A 217 2.11 5.93 -17.99
CA VAL A 217 1.18 7.03 -18.30
C VAL A 217 0.55 6.88 -19.69
N GLU A 218 1.29 6.42 -20.68
CA GLU A 218 0.75 6.15 -22.04
C GLU A 218 -0.32 5.05 -22.02
N LEU A 219 -0.19 4.04 -21.15
CA LEU A 219 -1.18 2.98 -20.99
C LEU A 219 -2.41 3.42 -20.18
N ASN A 220 -2.18 4.18 -19.11
CA ASN A 220 -3.21 4.77 -18.28
C ASN A 220 -2.87 6.23 -17.95
N PRO A 221 -3.38 7.19 -18.74
CA PRO A 221 -3.14 8.62 -18.51
C PRO A 221 -3.76 9.18 -17.22
N LYS A 222 -4.52 8.37 -16.49
CA LYS A 222 -5.11 8.73 -15.20
C LYS A 222 -4.45 7.98 -14.04
N ASP A 223 -3.42 7.16 -14.30
CA ASP A 223 -2.67 6.50 -13.24
C ASP A 223 -1.86 7.54 -12.47
N GLY A 224 -2.34 7.88 -11.28
CA GLY A 224 -1.71 8.91 -10.50
C GLY A 224 -0.32 8.51 -10.00
N HIS A 225 -0.06 7.23 -9.74
CA HIS A 225 1.26 6.79 -9.30
C HIS A 225 2.30 7.04 -10.40
N ALA A 226 2.00 6.63 -11.64
CA ALA A 226 2.84 6.85 -12.80
C ALA A 226 3.09 8.34 -13.06
N LEU A 227 2.04 9.17 -12.94
CA LEU A 227 2.14 10.60 -13.17
C LEU A 227 2.96 11.33 -12.08
N VAL A 228 2.78 10.99 -10.79
CA VAL A 228 3.62 11.50 -9.70
C VAL A 228 5.08 11.09 -9.89
N GLN A 229 5.33 9.83 -10.22
CA GLN A 229 6.69 9.36 -10.44
C GLN A 229 7.33 10.04 -11.65
N LEU A 230 6.59 10.21 -12.75
CA LEU A 230 7.07 10.91 -13.94
C LEU A 230 7.42 12.37 -13.61
N ALA A 231 6.54 13.09 -12.90
CA ALA A 231 6.78 14.46 -12.44
C ALA A 231 8.00 14.55 -11.51
N SER A 232 8.18 13.60 -10.61
CA SER A 232 9.34 13.54 -9.71
C SER A 232 10.69 13.28 -10.43
N THR A 233 10.64 12.89 -11.70
CA THR A 233 11.80 12.69 -12.57
C THR A 233 11.97 13.81 -13.60
N GLU A 234 11.26 14.93 -13.42
CA GLU A 234 11.45 16.12 -14.26
C GLU A 234 12.86 16.70 -14.11
N ASP A 235 13.46 16.99 -15.27
CA ASP A 235 14.66 17.79 -15.37
C ASP A 235 14.24 19.08 -16.08
N ASN A 236 14.57 20.23 -15.49
CA ASN A 236 14.14 21.57 -15.94
C ASN A 236 14.64 21.92 -17.37
N SER A 237 15.38 21.02 -18.03
CA SER A 237 15.88 21.18 -19.39
C SER A 237 14.99 20.61 -20.49
N ASN A 238 14.00 19.74 -20.15
CA ASN A 238 13.12 19.12 -21.14
C ASN A 238 11.66 19.26 -20.69
N GLU A 239 10.91 20.16 -21.34
CA GLU A 239 9.45 20.20 -21.27
C GLU A 239 8.91 18.87 -21.83
N ASP A 240 8.38 17.99 -20.97
CA ASP A 240 7.62 16.84 -21.45
C ASP A 240 6.20 17.31 -21.76
N ASP A 241 5.79 17.18 -23.03
CA ASP A 241 4.43 17.52 -23.50
C ASP A 241 3.32 16.86 -22.66
N ILE A 242 3.61 15.67 -22.09
CA ILE A 242 2.68 14.92 -21.23
C ILE A 242 2.43 15.67 -19.90
N LEU A 243 3.48 16.23 -19.29
CA LEU A 243 3.40 16.96 -18.02
C LEU A 243 3.06 18.44 -18.21
N SER A 244 3.28 19.01 -19.40
CA SER A 244 2.84 20.38 -19.71
C SER A 244 1.31 20.57 -19.61
N ASN A 245 0.54 19.48 -19.69
CA ASN A 245 -0.90 19.44 -19.46
C ASN A 245 -1.27 19.23 -17.98
N VAL A 246 -0.30 18.87 -17.13
CA VAL A 246 -0.44 18.73 -15.67
C VAL A 246 0.02 20.04 -15.03
N LYS A 247 -0.70 21.12 -15.31
CA LYS A 247 -0.53 22.40 -14.60
C LYS A 247 -1.37 22.35 -13.34
N GLU A 248 -0.69 22.28 -12.20
CA GLU A 248 -1.30 21.98 -10.89
C GLU A 248 -1.91 20.57 -10.86
N LEU A 249 -1.88 19.91 -9.70
CA LEU A 249 -2.57 18.63 -9.53
C LEU A 249 -4.08 18.94 -9.59
N ASP A 250 -4.66 18.92 -10.78
CA ASP A 250 -6.08 19.18 -10.99
C ASP A 250 -6.90 18.32 -10.02
N PRO A 251 -7.95 18.85 -9.36
CA PRO A 251 -8.73 18.08 -8.40
C PRO A 251 -9.28 16.77 -8.98
N GLY A 252 -9.63 16.73 -10.27
CA GLY A 252 -10.03 15.50 -10.95
C GLY A 252 -8.89 14.50 -11.10
N TYR A 253 -7.66 14.97 -11.32
CA TYR A 253 -6.45 14.14 -11.34
C TYR A 253 -6.14 13.55 -9.95
N VAL A 254 -6.16 14.36 -8.89
CA VAL A 254 -5.93 13.88 -7.51
C VAL A 254 -7.01 12.87 -7.09
N SER A 255 -8.27 13.14 -7.41
CA SER A 255 -9.39 12.21 -7.17
C SER A 255 -9.15 10.86 -7.86
N ALA A 256 -8.76 10.89 -9.14
CA ALA A 256 -8.49 9.68 -9.93
C ALA A 256 -7.26 8.90 -9.41
N LEU A 257 -6.20 9.59 -8.99
CA LEU A 257 -5.02 8.99 -8.34
C LEU A 257 -5.45 8.11 -7.15
N PHE A 258 -6.26 8.64 -6.24
CA PHE A 258 -6.68 7.91 -5.06
C PHE A 258 -7.79 6.88 -5.36
N ASP A 259 -8.71 7.16 -6.29
CA ASP A 259 -9.72 6.18 -6.72
C ASP A 259 -9.06 4.89 -7.24
N GLY A 260 -8.05 5.00 -8.11
CA GLY A 260 -7.31 3.86 -8.65
C GLY A 260 -6.49 3.10 -7.60
N TYR A 261 -5.88 3.84 -6.68
CA TYR A 261 -4.97 3.27 -5.66
C TYR A 261 -5.71 2.69 -4.44
N SER A 262 -6.97 3.09 -4.20
CA SER A 262 -7.78 2.72 -3.03
C SER A 262 -7.90 1.23 -2.71
N SER A 263 -7.86 0.33 -3.70
CA SER A 263 -7.94 -1.12 -3.46
C SER A 263 -6.70 -1.71 -2.78
N ARG A 264 -5.55 -1.03 -2.91
CA ARG A 264 -4.26 -1.44 -2.32
C ARG A 264 -3.71 -0.39 -1.34
N PHE A 265 -4.42 0.73 -1.15
CA PHE A 265 -3.93 1.91 -0.43
C PHE A 265 -3.37 1.58 0.95
N GLU A 266 -4.11 0.87 1.79
CA GLU A 266 -3.63 0.55 3.13
C GLU A 266 -2.47 -0.47 3.11
N THR A 267 -2.59 -1.52 2.30
CA THR A 267 -1.56 -2.56 2.17
C THR A 267 -0.24 -2.01 1.61
N GLU A 268 -0.28 -1.05 0.69
CA GLU A 268 0.94 -0.46 0.12
C GLU A 268 1.47 0.72 0.94
N LEU A 269 0.60 1.59 1.47
CA LEU A 269 1.05 2.79 2.19
C LEU A 269 1.41 2.48 3.64
N VAL A 270 0.57 1.73 4.36
CA VAL A 270 0.77 1.44 5.79
C VAL A 270 1.70 0.25 5.97
N ASP A 271 1.41 -0.88 5.33
CA ASP A 271 2.18 -2.11 5.58
C ASP A 271 3.54 -2.09 4.88
N VAL A 272 3.62 -1.54 3.67
CA VAL A 272 4.86 -1.56 2.85
C VAL A 272 5.69 -0.29 3.04
N LEU A 273 5.08 0.90 2.97
CA LEU A 273 5.81 2.17 3.10
C LEU A 273 5.92 2.67 4.55
N GLN A 274 5.34 1.94 5.51
CA GLN A 274 5.39 2.29 6.94
C GLN A 274 4.89 3.71 7.20
N TYR A 275 3.82 4.11 6.50
CA TYR A 275 3.22 5.44 6.62
C TYR A 275 2.73 5.75 8.03
N LYS A 276 3.20 6.86 8.61
CA LYS A 276 2.90 7.30 9.99
C LYS A 276 2.16 8.65 10.08
N GLY A 277 1.71 9.23 8.96
CA GLY A 277 1.14 10.59 8.96
C GLY A 277 -0.03 10.78 9.92
N HIS A 278 -0.98 9.84 9.93
CA HIS A 278 -2.13 9.84 10.84
C HIS A 278 -1.73 9.76 12.33
N ILE A 279 -0.68 9.00 12.65
CA ILE A 279 -0.14 8.89 14.02
C ILE A 279 0.47 10.23 14.44
N LEU A 280 1.30 10.83 13.58
CA LEU A 280 1.98 12.11 13.87
C LEU A 280 0.97 13.25 14.06
N VAL A 281 -0.07 13.32 13.22
CA VAL A 281 -1.13 14.32 13.38
C VAL A 281 -1.88 14.10 14.68
N TYR A 282 -2.23 12.85 15.01
CA TYR A 282 -2.90 12.53 16.27
C TYR A 282 -2.06 12.91 17.50
N GLU A 283 -0.78 12.58 17.52
CA GLU A 283 0.15 12.96 18.59
C GLU A 283 0.26 14.49 18.73
N ALA A 284 0.35 15.21 17.61
CA ALA A 284 0.36 16.67 17.61
C ALA A 284 -0.92 17.27 18.22
N ILE A 285 -2.09 16.69 17.90
CA ILE A 285 -3.37 17.08 18.51
C ILE A 285 -3.31 16.83 20.02
N GLN A 286 -2.88 15.63 20.45
CA GLN A 286 -2.81 15.30 21.88
C GLN A 286 -1.89 16.23 22.68
N LEU A 287 -0.72 16.60 22.14
CA LEU A 287 0.24 17.47 22.81
C LEU A 287 -0.30 18.86 23.12
N GLN A 288 -1.17 19.37 22.25
CA GLN A 288 -1.77 20.70 22.40
C GLN A 288 -3.05 20.67 23.25
N VAL A 289 -3.75 19.53 23.29
CA VAL A 289 -4.95 19.33 24.11
C VAL A 289 -4.55 18.99 25.56
N LYS A 290 -3.88 19.92 26.25
CA LYS A 290 -3.58 19.78 27.70
C LYS A 290 -4.80 19.94 28.61
N VAL A 291 -5.98 20.23 28.05
CA VAL A 291 -7.27 20.29 28.77
C VAL A 291 -8.31 19.47 27.98
N ALA A 292 -8.23 18.15 28.12
CA ALA A 292 -9.04 17.14 27.41
C ALA A 292 -10.57 17.22 27.60
N SER A 293 -11.09 18.18 28.36
CA SER A 293 -12.53 18.30 28.63
C SER A 293 -13.30 19.22 27.69
N SER A 294 -12.64 19.90 26.74
CA SER A 294 -13.29 20.90 25.86
C SER A 294 -13.39 20.53 24.38
N LEU A 295 -12.57 19.59 23.88
CA LEU A 295 -12.60 19.19 22.47
C LEU A 295 -13.92 18.46 22.15
N ARG A 296 -14.66 18.94 21.16
CA ARG A 296 -15.95 18.37 20.75
C ARG A 296 -16.00 18.02 19.26
N ARG A 297 -15.34 18.79 18.40
CA ARG A 297 -15.40 18.61 16.95
C ARG A 297 -14.02 18.63 16.31
N ILE A 298 -13.71 17.57 15.59
CA ILE A 298 -12.52 17.49 14.72
C ILE A 298 -12.97 17.34 13.27
N VAL A 299 -12.30 18.05 12.37
CA VAL A 299 -12.39 17.83 10.92
C VAL A 299 -11.12 17.12 10.44
N ASP A 300 -11.27 15.97 9.81
CA ASP A 300 -10.21 15.22 9.12
C ASP A 300 -10.24 15.57 7.62
N LEU A 301 -9.30 16.41 7.19
CA LEU A 301 -9.12 16.79 5.79
C LEU A 301 -8.36 15.70 5.05
N GLY A 302 -8.79 15.37 3.83
CA GLY A 302 -8.22 14.27 3.06
C GLY A 302 -8.28 12.97 3.85
N CYS A 303 -9.47 12.62 4.34
CA CYS A 303 -9.63 11.56 5.33
C CYS A 303 -9.23 10.16 4.82
N GLY A 304 -9.06 10.00 3.50
CA GLY A 304 -8.64 8.76 2.86
C GLY A 304 -9.56 7.61 3.25
N THR A 305 -8.97 6.47 3.59
CA THR A 305 -9.70 5.30 4.12
C THR A 305 -10.11 5.44 5.59
N GLY A 306 -9.77 6.54 6.27
CA GLY A 306 -10.25 6.88 7.61
C GLY A 306 -9.31 6.53 8.77
N LEU A 307 -8.00 6.39 8.53
CA LEU A 307 -7.02 6.02 9.57
C LEU A 307 -6.97 7.01 10.75
N LEU A 308 -6.90 8.31 10.47
CA LEU A 308 -6.88 9.33 11.54
C LEU A 308 -8.23 9.38 12.26
N GLY A 309 -9.34 9.42 11.53
CA GLY A 309 -10.67 9.38 12.13
C GLY A 309 -10.94 8.16 13.01
N GLU A 310 -10.47 6.97 12.63
CA GLU A 310 -10.58 5.77 13.48
C GLU A 310 -9.78 5.93 14.78
N LEU A 311 -8.54 6.40 14.69
CA LEU A 311 -7.67 6.61 15.85
C LEU A 311 -8.31 7.61 16.83
N VAL A 312 -8.80 8.75 16.32
CA VAL A 312 -9.52 9.75 17.12
C VAL A 312 -10.78 9.16 17.73
N ALA A 313 -11.61 8.45 16.96
CA ALA A 313 -12.89 7.94 17.45
C ALA A 313 -12.75 6.84 18.51
N ASN A 314 -11.69 6.01 18.42
CA ASN A 314 -11.39 4.99 19.41
C ASN A 314 -10.83 5.59 20.72
N GLU A 315 -9.90 6.53 20.61
CA GLU A 315 -9.20 7.10 21.77
C GLU A 315 -9.94 8.27 22.44
N MET A 316 -10.75 9.00 21.67
CA MET A 316 -11.53 10.16 22.11
C MET A 316 -13.02 10.00 21.75
N PRO A 317 -13.74 9.00 22.30
CA PRO A 317 -15.11 8.66 21.88
C PRO A 317 -16.17 9.74 22.16
N TRP A 318 -15.83 10.81 22.89
CA TRP A 318 -16.72 11.96 23.13
C TRP A 318 -16.62 13.05 22.04
N VAL A 319 -15.69 12.90 21.09
CA VAL A 319 -15.43 13.83 20.00
C VAL A 319 -16.24 13.42 18.77
N GLU A 320 -16.90 14.38 18.14
CA GLU A 320 -17.49 14.21 16.82
C GLU A 320 -16.42 14.43 15.75
N VAL A 321 -16.18 13.41 14.92
CA VAL A 321 -15.23 13.49 13.80
C VAL A 321 -16.00 13.70 12.50
N TYR A 322 -15.57 14.67 11.69
CA TYR A 322 -16.12 15.00 10.38
C TYR A 322 -15.04 14.78 9.32
N GLY A 323 -15.33 14.02 8.27
CA GLY A 323 -14.34 13.69 7.23
C GLY A 323 -14.63 14.41 5.91
N VAL A 324 -13.58 14.74 5.16
CA VAL A 324 -13.71 15.11 3.74
C VAL A 324 -12.61 14.46 2.92
N ASP A 325 -12.99 13.91 1.77
CA ASP A 325 -12.02 13.43 0.79
C ASP A 325 -12.47 13.77 -0.64
N LEU A 326 -11.51 14.07 -1.50
CA LEU A 326 -11.77 14.41 -2.90
C LEU A 326 -12.11 13.16 -3.74
N SER A 327 -11.60 11.99 -3.34
CA SER A 327 -11.93 10.69 -3.95
C SER A 327 -13.25 10.17 -3.40
N GLN A 328 -14.18 9.85 -4.32
CA GLN A 328 -15.46 9.26 -3.93
C GLN A 328 -15.25 7.89 -3.28
N ARG A 329 -14.30 7.10 -3.82
CA ARG A 329 -14.02 5.77 -3.31
C ARG A 329 -13.40 5.79 -1.91
N MET A 330 -12.48 6.72 -1.64
CA MET A 330 -11.93 6.92 -0.29
C MET A 330 -13.02 7.35 0.70
N ALA A 331 -13.87 8.29 0.28
CA ALA A 331 -15.00 8.73 1.09
C ALA A 331 -16.00 7.58 1.39
N ASP A 332 -16.22 6.67 0.45
CA ASP A 332 -17.07 5.49 0.67
C ASP A 332 -16.44 4.50 1.66
N ILE A 333 -15.15 4.19 1.50
CA ILE A 333 -14.42 3.29 2.42
C ILE A 333 -14.45 3.85 3.85
N SER A 334 -14.14 5.14 4.02
CA SER A 334 -14.13 5.79 5.34
C SER A 334 -15.51 5.87 5.98
N ARG A 335 -16.61 5.99 5.21
CA ARG A 335 -18.00 5.94 5.73
C ARG A 335 -18.35 4.57 6.32
N GLU A 336 -17.84 3.50 5.72
CA GLU A 336 -18.14 2.13 6.16
C GLU A 336 -17.30 1.71 7.38
N ARG A 337 -16.21 2.43 7.66
CA ARG A 337 -15.29 2.15 8.76
C ARG A 337 -15.96 2.35 10.13
N LYS A 338 -15.58 1.47 11.07
CA LYS A 338 -16.17 1.43 12.40
C LYS A 338 -15.08 1.39 13.46
N THR A 339 -15.40 1.93 14.63
CA THR A 339 -14.60 1.79 15.85
C THR A 339 -14.51 0.33 16.27
N VAL A 340 -13.61 0.03 17.21
CA VAL A 340 -13.48 -1.31 17.82
C VAL A 340 -14.80 -1.82 18.43
N ASN A 341 -15.71 -0.91 18.79
CA ASN A 341 -17.03 -1.22 19.36
C ASN A 341 -18.15 -1.28 18.30
N GLY A 342 -17.81 -1.16 17.01
CA GLY A 342 -18.76 -1.26 15.90
C GLY A 342 -19.58 0.00 15.62
N THR A 343 -19.20 1.16 16.17
CA THR A 343 -19.85 2.45 15.89
C THR A 343 -19.21 3.14 14.70
N SER A 344 -19.95 3.95 13.94
CA SER A 344 -19.38 4.79 12.88
C SER A 344 -18.27 5.68 13.44
N ILE A 345 -17.13 5.76 12.73
CA ILE A 345 -16.02 6.63 13.13
C ILE A 345 -16.32 8.11 12.83
N TYR A 346 -17.01 8.37 11.72
CA TYR A 346 -17.37 9.72 11.29
C TYR A 346 -18.85 10.02 11.58
N LYS A 347 -19.10 11.26 11.99
CA LYS A 347 -20.43 11.85 12.04
C LYS A 347 -20.99 12.05 10.63
N THR A 348 -20.16 12.59 9.74
CA THR A 348 -20.40 12.72 8.30
C THR A 348 -19.07 12.64 7.55
N VAL A 349 -19.14 12.16 6.31
CA VAL A 349 -18.01 12.20 5.36
C VAL A 349 -18.48 12.85 4.07
N TYR A 350 -17.89 13.99 3.73
CA TYR A 350 -18.16 14.71 2.49
C TYR A 350 -17.21 14.26 1.38
N ASN A 351 -17.74 14.06 0.17
CA ASN A 351 -16.89 13.91 -1.00
C ASN A 351 -16.77 15.26 -1.70
N GLY A 352 -15.56 15.83 -1.76
CA GLY A 352 -15.30 17.09 -2.42
C GLY A 352 -14.07 17.83 -1.90
N ASP A 353 -13.95 19.09 -2.32
CA ASP A 353 -12.82 19.95 -1.97
C ASP A 353 -12.78 20.31 -0.46
N ALA A 354 -11.58 20.27 0.11
CA ALA A 354 -11.35 20.52 1.53
C ALA A 354 -11.71 21.96 1.94
N GLY A 355 -11.29 22.96 1.16
CA GLY A 355 -11.60 24.37 1.43
C GLY A 355 -13.10 24.66 1.32
N ALA A 356 -13.73 24.13 0.26
CA ALA A 356 -15.18 24.22 0.08
C ALA A 356 -15.93 23.58 1.25
N TYR A 357 -15.51 22.41 1.73
CA TYR A 357 -16.15 21.77 2.87
C TYR A 357 -15.99 22.57 4.16
N LEU A 358 -14.78 23.09 4.45
CA LEU A 358 -14.55 23.92 5.63
C LEU A 358 -15.43 25.18 5.64
N SER A 359 -15.69 25.78 4.47
CA SER A 359 -16.57 26.95 4.35
C SER A 359 -18.03 26.70 4.74
N THR A 360 -18.44 25.42 4.84
CA THR A 360 -19.79 25.03 5.29
C THR A 360 -19.97 25.05 6.80
N PHE A 361 -18.87 25.09 7.57
CA PHE A 361 -18.93 25.18 9.03
C PHE A 361 -19.16 26.62 9.49
N ASP A 362 -19.93 26.77 10.56
CA ASP A 362 -20.09 28.07 11.21
C ASP A 362 -18.74 28.59 11.73
N LYS A 363 -18.59 29.91 11.80
CA LYS A 363 -17.40 30.54 12.38
C LYS A 363 -17.19 30.08 13.82
N GLN A 364 -15.94 29.82 14.20
CA GLN A 364 -15.58 29.40 15.56
C GLN A 364 -16.42 28.22 16.08
N SER A 365 -16.57 27.18 15.27
CA SER A 365 -17.39 26.00 15.57
C SER A 365 -16.63 24.68 15.52
N VAL A 366 -15.36 24.70 15.10
CA VAL A 366 -14.46 23.54 15.00
C VAL A 366 -13.33 23.70 16.02
N ASP A 367 -13.03 22.65 16.79
CA ASP A 367 -11.97 22.71 17.80
C ASP A 367 -10.60 22.38 17.21
N CYS A 368 -10.56 21.39 16.30
CA CYS A 368 -9.35 20.97 15.64
C CYS A 368 -9.59 20.56 14.19
N ILE A 369 -8.59 20.79 13.35
CA ILE A 369 -8.53 20.30 11.97
C ILE A 369 -7.25 19.47 11.85
N GLY A 370 -7.38 18.24 11.37
CA GLY A 370 -6.27 17.34 11.04
C GLY A 370 -6.11 17.20 9.53
N ALA A 371 -4.87 17.14 9.03
CA ALA A 371 -4.58 16.87 7.63
C ALA A 371 -3.33 15.99 7.51
N SER A 372 -3.52 14.70 7.25
CA SER A 372 -2.42 13.72 7.16
C SER A 372 -2.06 13.48 5.70
N ASP A 373 -0.93 14.04 5.26
CA ASP A 373 -0.42 13.94 3.89
C ASP A 373 -1.37 14.48 2.82
N VAL A 374 -1.87 15.70 3.04
CA VAL A 374 -2.92 16.31 2.19
C VAL A 374 -2.40 17.50 1.42
N PHE A 375 -1.70 18.42 2.09
CA PHE A 375 -1.31 19.70 1.49
C PHE A 375 -0.30 19.56 0.36
N ILE A 376 0.43 18.45 0.27
CA ILE A 376 1.27 18.15 -0.91
C ILE A 376 0.45 17.97 -2.19
N TYR A 377 -0.85 17.66 -2.08
CA TYR A 377 -1.77 17.49 -3.19
C TYR A 377 -2.61 18.74 -3.48
N ILE A 378 -2.50 19.80 -2.67
CA ILE A 378 -3.22 21.06 -2.86
C ILE A 378 -2.22 22.09 -3.38
N GLY A 379 -2.41 22.52 -4.64
CA GLY A 379 -1.52 23.51 -5.26
C GLY A 379 -1.48 24.84 -4.50
N GLU A 380 -2.62 25.54 -4.44
CA GLU A 380 -2.77 26.79 -3.69
C GLU A 380 -3.47 26.52 -2.34
N ILE A 381 -2.76 26.73 -1.23
CA ILE A 381 -3.26 26.38 0.11
C ILE A 381 -3.95 27.55 0.85
N SER A 382 -3.91 28.78 0.34
CA SER A 382 -4.50 29.94 1.03
C SER A 382 -5.98 29.75 1.28
N THR A 383 -6.73 29.19 0.32
CA THR A 383 -8.18 28.96 0.51
C THR A 383 -8.45 28.02 1.69
N VAL A 384 -7.77 26.87 1.76
CA VAL A 384 -7.97 25.91 2.86
C VAL A 384 -7.49 26.48 4.20
N LEU A 385 -6.42 27.27 4.22
CA LEU A 385 -5.92 27.92 5.44
C LEU A 385 -6.86 29.03 5.93
N GLU A 386 -7.41 29.85 5.02
CA GLU A 386 -8.37 30.90 5.36
C GLU A 386 -9.67 30.32 5.92
N GLU A 387 -10.23 29.29 5.30
CA GLU A 387 -11.44 28.64 5.79
C GLU A 387 -11.19 27.90 7.10
N SER A 388 -10.02 27.26 7.26
CA SER A 388 -9.58 26.69 8.54
C SER A 388 -9.58 27.75 9.65
N PHE A 389 -8.97 28.92 9.38
CA PHE A 389 -8.92 30.01 10.36
C PHE A 389 -10.31 30.53 10.73
N LYS A 390 -11.25 30.61 9.77
CA LYS A 390 -12.61 31.10 10.00
C LYS A 390 -13.43 30.16 10.88
N CYS A 391 -13.35 28.85 10.63
CA CYS A 391 -14.18 27.87 11.34
C CYS A 391 -13.59 27.43 12.68
N LEU A 392 -12.26 27.53 12.87
CA LEU A 392 -11.62 27.21 14.15
C LEU A 392 -12.06 28.16 15.27
N VAL A 393 -12.30 27.60 16.46
CA VAL A 393 -12.50 28.37 17.70
C VAL A 393 -11.24 29.16 18.06
N ASN A 394 -11.39 30.17 18.92
CA ASN A 394 -10.22 30.86 19.48
C ASN A 394 -9.36 29.85 20.26
N GLY A 395 -8.11 29.67 19.83
CA GLY A 395 -7.20 28.66 20.39
C GLY A 395 -7.39 27.26 19.81
N GLY A 396 -8.22 27.10 18.78
CA GLY A 396 -8.33 25.88 17.99
C GLY A 396 -7.05 25.59 17.21
N ILE A 397 -6.90 24.33 16.78
CA ILE A 397 -5.64 23.80 16.25
C ILE A 397 -5.84 23.34 14.79
N LEU A 398 -4.87 23.66 13.94
CA LEU A 398 -4.67 23.01 12.65
C LEU A 398 -3.39 22.17 12.74
N ALA A 399 -3.53 20.84 12.71
CA ALA A 399 -2.42 19.90 12.78
C ALA A 399 -2.27 19.19 11.42
N PHE A 400 -1.07 19.25 10.84
CA PHE A 400 -0.82 18.71 9.51
C PHE A 400 0.62 18.23 9.34
N THR A 401 0.85 17.35 8.37
CA THR A 401 2.19 16.90 7.98
C THR A 401 2.74 17.71 6.82
N VAL A 402 4.07 17.75 6.70
CA VAL A 402 4.79 18.31 5.55
C VAL A 402 5.91 17.35 5.16
N GLU A 403 6.23 17.30 3.87
CA GLU A 403 7.40 16.56 3.39
C GLU A 403 8.67 17.42 3.45
N ASN A 404 9.77 16.81 3.86
CA ASN A 404 11.06 17.49 3.90
C ASN A 404 11.78 17.40 2.54
N LEU A 405 11.88 18.54 1.85
CA LEU A 405 12.56 18.72 0.57
C LEU A 405 14.07 18.37 0.57
N ASP A 406 14.73 18.37 1.73
CA ASP A 406 16.18 18.08 1.83
C ASP A 406 16.54 16.62 1.49
N THR A 407 15.56 15.74 1.33
CA THR A 407 15.77 14.32 0.96
C THR A 407 15.71 14.04 -0.54
N LEU A 408 15.36 15.03 -1.37
CA LEU A 408 15.27 14.87 -2.84
C LEU A 408 16.52 15.37 -3.58
N GLY A 409 17.45 16.03 -2.88
CA GLY A 409 18.77 16.39 -3.39
C GLY A 409 19.85 15.54 -2.74
N GLY A 410 20.41 14.58 -3.47
CA GLY A 410 21.47 13.72 -2.93
C GLY A 410 22.64 14.51 -2.35
N THR A 411 22.81 14.47 -1.04
CA THR A 411 24.10 14.20 -0.39
C THR A 411 23.85 13.63 1.00
N SER A 412 24.62 12.60 1.33
CA SER A 412 24.68 11.94 2.63
C SER A 412 24.44 12.85 3.83
N ARG A 413 23.41 12.55 4.61
CA ARG A 413 23.45 12.50 6.08
C ARG A 413 22.17 11.81 6.58
N GLN A 414 22.35 10.83 7.45
CA GLN A 414 21.26 10.20 8.20
C GLN A 414 20.44 11.28 8.93
N PRO A 415 19.10 11.25 8.88
CA PRO A 415 18.29 11.99 9.82
C PRO A 415 18.07 11.15 11.08
N GLN A 416 18.60 11.63 12.19
CA GLN A 416 18.09 11.33 13.52
C GLN A 416 16.86 12.20 13.80
N SER A 417 15.96 11.60 14.61
CA SER A 417 14.70 12.07 15.23
C SER A 417 13.54 12.38 14.30
#